data_AF-A0A7K2NZH1-F1
#
_entry.id   AF-A0A7K2NZH1-F1
#
_cell.length_a   1.000
_cell.length_b   1.000
_cell.length_c   1.000
_cell.angle_alpha   90.00
_cell.angle_beta   90.00
_cell.angle_gamma   90.00
#
_symmetry.space_group_name_H-M   'P 1'
#
loop_
_entity.id
_entity.type
_entity.pdbx_description
1 polymer ?
#
loop_
_entity_poly.entity_id
_entity_poly.type
_entity_poly.pdbx_seq_one_letter_code
_entity_poly.pdbx_strand_id
1 'polypeptide(L)'
;MAYPLDPLGLAPCQNDEILPEGYTPSPALEKDPYHPDMVKRRRAENAELYAASPADRAAELGYKRRISPQKAPVHSHGQEVFFNGKNYITPDVDGHNVSDGWKMFNKKGQRIGTYDADLNYIKK
;
A
#
# COMPACT_ATOMS: atom_id res chain seq x y z
N MET A 1 20.31 24.19 -32.59
CA MET A 1 19.42 24.92 -31.66
C MET A 1 19.67 24.34 -30.28
N ALA A 2 20.32 25.08 -29.38
CA ALA A 2 20.63 24.61 -28.04
C ALA A 2 19.42 24.90 -27.14
N TYR A 3 18.85 23.87 -26.52
CA TYR A 3 17.86 24.05 -25.46
C TYR A 3 18.57 24.69 -24.26
N PRO A 4 17.98 25.70 -23.61
CA PRO A 4 18.60 26.30 -22.42
C PRO A 4 18.75 25.23 -21.34
N LEU A 5 19.97 25.10 -20.79
CA LEU A 5 20.22 24.31 -19.58
C LEU A 5 19.28 24.81 -18.49
N ASP A 6 18.48 23.91 -17.90
CA ASP A 6 17.62 24.22 -16.78
C ASP A 6 18.46 24.33 -15.50
N PRO A 7 18.75 25.55 -15.02
CA PRO A 7 19.69 25.76 -13.92
C PRO A 7 19.16 25.26 -12.57
N LEU A 8 17.87 24.92 -12.49
CA LEU A 8 17.22 24.41 -11.28
C LEU A 8 16.87 22.92 -11.39
N GLY A 9 17.02 22.31 -12.57
CA GLY A 9 16.64 20.91 -12.81
C GLY A 9 15.15 20.62 -12.53
N LEU A 10 14.28 21.58 -12.81
CA LEU A 10 12.82 21.51 -12.62
C LEU A 10 12.07 21.05 -13.88
N ALA A 11 12.77 20.78 -14.97
CA ALA A 11 12.22 20.13 -16.15
C ALA A 11 11.64 18.78 -15.70
N PRO A 12 10.40 18.44 -16.08
CA PRO A 12 9.76 17.22 -15.63
C PRO A 12 10.60 16.03 -16.08
N CYS A 13 11.16 15.29 -15.12
CA CYS A 13 11.91 14.07 -15.39
C CYS A 13 10.98 13.10 -16.14
N GLN A 14 11.37 12.70 -17.35
CA GLN A 14 10.60 11.75 -18.14
C GLN A 14 10.86 10.35 -17.61
N ASN A 15 9.94 9.88 -16.76
CA ASN A 15 9.67 8.51 -16.28
C ASN A 15 10.80 7.57 -15.82
N ASP A 16 12.08 7.77 -16.17
CA ASP A 16 13.17 6.84 -15.83
C ASP A 16 14.54 7.55 -15.61
N GLU A 17 14.60 8.89 -15.59
CA GLU A 17 15.87 9.62 -15.44
C GLU A 17 16.35 9.71 -13.99
N ILE A 18 17.62 9.37 -13.79
CA ILE A 18 18.39 9.64 -12.57
C ILE A 18 18.43 11.17 -12.39
N LEU A 19 18.04 11.67 -11.21
CA LEU A 19 18.07 13.10 -10.89
C LEU A 19 19.43 13.70 -11.26
N PRO A 20 19.47 14.90 -11.86
CA PRO A 20 20.73 15.48 -12.30
C PRO A 20 21.68 15.67 -11.12
N GLU A 21 22.97 15.50 -11.37
CA GLU A 21 24.00 15.73 -10.37
C GLU A 21 23.89 17.17 -9.84
N GLY A 22 23.79 17.33 -8.51
CA GLY A 22 23.57 18.63 -7.86
C GLY A 22 22.10 19.06 -7.70
N TYR A 23 21.13 18.21 -8.04
CA TYR A 23 19.71 18.47 -7.77
C TYR A 23 19.44 18.71 -6.28
N THR A 24 18.69 19.77 -5.97
CA THR A 24 18.24 20.10 -4.61
C THR A 24 16.72 20.14 -4.58
N PRO A 25 16.05 19.26 -3.82
CA PRO A 25 14.60 19.21 -3.76
C PRO A 25 14.00 20.54 -3.28
N SER A 26 13.01 21.04 -4.01
CA SER A 26 12.25 22.22 -3.63
C SER A 26 10.74 21.94 -3.73
N PRO A 27 10.15 21.21 -2.76
CA PRO A 27 8.75 20.74 -2.83
C PRO A 27 7.68 21.84 -2.93
N ALA A 28 8.06 23.11 -2.76
CA ALA A 28 7.17 24.26 -2.92
C ALA A 28 7.06 24.75 -4.38
N LEU A 29 7.91 24.27 -5.29
CA LEU A 29 7.87 24.60 -6.72
C LEU A 29 7.00 23.60 -7.46
N GLU A 30 6.01 24.09 -8.22
CA GLU A 30 4.99 23.26 -8.88
C GLU A 30 5.55 22.13 -9.76
N LYS A 31 6.72 22.35 -10.37
CA LYS A 31 7.37 21.39 -11.29
C LYS A 31 8.37 20.46 -10.60
N ASP A 32 8.61 20.63 -9.30
CA ASP A 32 9.52 19.78 -8.56
C ASP A 32 8.97 18.34 -8.47
N PRO A 33 9.78 17.30 -8.74
CA PRO A 33 9.36 15.91 -8.61
C PRO A 33 8.74 15.53 -7.25
N TYR A 34 9.07 16.25 -6.19
CA TYR A 34 8.56 16.05 -4.84
C TYR A 34 7.48 17.07 -4.43
N HIS A 35 7.00 17.92 -5.36
CA HIS A 35 5.83 18.77 -5.14
C HIS A 35 4.60 17.90 -4.82
N PRO A 36 3.71 18.30 -3.88
CA PRO A 36 2.56 17.50 -3.46
C PRO A 36 1.67 17.02 -4.63
N ASP A 37 1.45 17.88 -5.63
CA ASP A 37 0.63 17.53 -6.80
C ASP A 37 1.32 16.51 -7.71
N MET A 38 2.64 16.62 -7.91
CA MET A 38 3.44 15.68 -8.69
C MET A 38 3.50 14.30 -8.02
N VAL A 39 3.71 14.28 -6.69
CA VAL A 39 3.68 13.04 -5.89
C VAL A 39 2.31 12.38 -5.95
N LYS A 40 1.23 13.16 -5.82
CA LYS A 40 -0.14 12.66 -5.89
C LYS A 40 -0.46 12.04 -7.25
N ARG A 41 -0.08 12.71 -8.34
CA ARG A 41 -0.25 12.20 -9.71
C ARG A 41 0.54 10.92 -9.94
N ARG A 42 1.83 10.89 -9.59
CA ARG A 42 2.67 9.69 -9.71
C ARG A 42 2.13 8.53 -8.88
N ARG A 43 1.59 8.77 -7.68
CA ARG A 43 0.94 7.74 -6.86
C ARG A 43 -0.30 7.15 -7.53
N ALA A 44 -1.08 7.97 -8.24
CA ALA A 44 -2.25 7.50 -8.98
C ALA A 44 -1.85 6.68 -10.23
N GLU A 45 -0.87 7.16 -11.00
CA GLU A 45 -0.31 6.44 -12.16
C GLU A 45 0.30 5.08 -11.73
N ASN A 46 0.99 5.07 -10.58
CA ASN A 46 1.60 3.87 -10.03
C ASN A 46 0.61 2.92 -9.34
N ALA A 47 -0.65 3.32 -9.10
CA ALA A 47 -1.60 2.48 -8.38
C ALA A 47 -1.98 1.20 -9.14
N GLU A 48 -1.96 1.23 -10.48
CA GLU A 48 -2.17 0.05 -11.31
C GLU A 48 -0.91 -0.84 -11.39
N LEU A 49 0.28 -0.23 -11.35
CA LEU A 49 1.55 -0.94 -11.44
C LEU A 49 1.93 -1.62 -10.11
N TYR A 50 1.65 -0.97 -8.99
CA TYR A 50 1.80 -1.51 -7.64
C TYR A 50 0.41 -1.80 -7.10
N ALA A 51 -0.06 -3.03 -7.31
CA ALA A 51 -1.31 -3.51 -6.70
C ALA A 51 -1.38 -3.09 -5.22
N ALA A 52 -2.54 -2.60 -4.80
CA ALA A 52 -2.76 -2.07 -3.46
C ALA A 52 -2.20 -3.04 -2.39
N SER A 53 -1.36 -2.52 -1.51
CA SER A 53 -0.74 -3.36 -0.48
C SER A 53 -1.84 -3.99 0.39
N PRO A 54 -1.57 -5.12 1.07
CA PRO A 54 -2.53 -5.68 2.02
C PRO A 54 -3.01 -4.65 3.06
N ALA A 55 -2.15 -3.72 3.46
CA ALA A 55 -2.53 -2.64 4.38
C ALA A 55 -3.54 -1.66 3.75
N ASP A 56 -3.35 -1.29 2.48
CA ASP A 56 -4.27 -0.39 1.77
C ASP A 56 -5.65 -1.05 1.61
N ARG A 57 -5.68 -2.32 1.16
CA ARG A 57 -6.92 -3.09 1.01
C ARG A 57 -7.64 -3.31 2.34
N ALA A 58 -6.90 -3.62 3.40
CA ALA A 58 -7.46 -3.74 4.74
C ALA A 58 -8.07 -2.40 5.22
N ALA A 59 -7.42 -1.28 4.91
CA ALA A 59 -7.92 0.04 5.28
C ALA A 59 -9.23 0.40 4.57
N GLU A 60 -9.38 0.04 3.29
CA GLU A 60 -10.63 0.19 2.51
C GLU A 60 -11.79 -0.60 3.14
N LEU A 61 -11.50 -1.77 3.70
CA LEU A 61 -12.46 -2.61 4.43
C LEU A 61 -12.72 -2.14 5.87
N GLY A 62 -12.15 -1.01 6.28
CA GLY A 62 -12.31 -0.43 7.63
C GLY A 62 -11.38 -0.99 8.70
N TYR A 63 -10.39 -1.81 8.34
CA TYR A 63 -9.38 -2.36 9.26
C TYR A 63 -8.18 -1.42 9.39
N LYS A 64 -8.43 -0.25 9.97
CA LYS A 64 -7.46 0.86 10.05
C LYS A 64 -6.29 0.60 11.00
N ARG A 65 -6.38 -0.40 11.89
CA ARG A 65 -5.36 -0.67 12.90
C ARG A 65 -4.51 -1.88 12.53
N ARG A 66 -3.29 -1.63 12.06
CA ARG A 66 -2.24 -2.65 11.92
C ARG A 66 -1.70 -3.05 13.28
N ILE A 67 -1.56 -4.35 13.50
CA ILE A 67 -1.03 -4.98 14.71
C ILE A 67 0.13 -5.87 14.28
N SER A 68 1.28 -5.71 14.95
CA SER A 68 2.43 -6.57 14.73
C SER A 68 2.08 -8.03 15.06
N PRO A 69 2.53 -9.02 14.25
CA PRO A 69 2.31 -10.44 14.50
C PRO A 69 2.62 -10.88 15.94
N GLN A 70 3.67 -10.31 16.54
CA GLN A 70 4.12 -10.63 17.90
C GLN A 70 3.17 -10.15 19.00
N LYS A 71 2.33 -9.15 18.71
CA LYS A 71 1.37 -8.56 19.65
C LYS A 71 -0.07 -8.98 19.38
N ALA A 72 -0.30 -9.65 18.26
CA ALA A 72 -1.63 -10.08 17.88
C ALA A 72 -2.02 -11.37 18.63
N PRO A 73 -3.29 -11.54 19.01
CA PRO A 73 -3.76 -12.79 19.63
C PRO A 73 -3.86 -13.95 18.62
N VAL A 74 -3.39 -13.76 17.38
CA VAL A 74 -3.45 -14.74 16.28
C VAL A 74 -2.04 -15.15 15.90
N HIS A 75 -1.84 -16.45 15.65
CA HIS A 75 -0.58 -16.97 15.12
C HIS A 75 -0.56 -16.77 13.61
N SER A 76 -0.12 -15.59 13.16
CA SER A 76 -0.10 -15.21 11.74
C SER A 76 1.20 -15.58 11.01
N HIS A 77 2.10 -16.37 11.63
CA HIS A 77 3.37 -16.79 11.04
C HIS A 77 4.23 -15.63 10.46
N GLY A 78 4.17 -14.45 11.07
CA GLY A 78 4.90 -13.26 10.60
C GLY A 78 4.11 -12.37 9.65
N GLN A 79 2.89 -12.74 9.27
CA GLN A 79 2.00 -11.91 8.45
C GLN A 79 1.36 -10.78 9.26
N GLU A 80 1.15 -9.65 8.60
CA GLU A 80 0.49 -8.49 9.17
C GLU A 80 -0.95 -8.83 9.61
N VAL A 81 -1.35 -8.27 10.74
CA VAL A 81 -2.69 -8.44 11.30
C VAL A 81 -3.38 -7.10 11.32
N PHE A 82 -4.58 -7.01 10.78
CA PHE A 82 -5.37 -5.78 10.78
C PHE A 82 -6.61 -5.95 11.67
N PHE A 83 -7.03 -4.88 12.35
CA PHE A 83 -8.15 -4.88 13.29
C PHE A 83 -9.10 -3.71 13.06
N ASN A 84 -10.40 -3.99 13.11
CA ASN A 84 -11.47 -2.99 12.92
C ASN A 84 -12.26 -2.64 14.18
N GLY A 85 -11.87 -3.15 15.37
CA GLY A 85 -12.64 -2.97 16.61
C GLY A 85 -13.40 -4.22 17.05
N LYS A 86 -13.74 -5.10 16.10
CA LYS A 86 -14.53 -6.32 16.34
C LYS A 86 -13.71 -7.58 16.09
N ASN A 87 -13.10 -7.66 14.91
CA ASN A 87 -12.46 -8.86 14.38
C ASN A 87 -11.06 -8.52 13.85
N TYR A 88 -10.23 -9.55 13.63
CA TYR A 88 -8.94 -9.42 12.96
C TYR A 88 -8.98 -10.05 11.57
N ILE A 89 -8.19 -9.52 10.64
CA ILE A 89 -7.91 -10.15 9.34
C ILE A 89 -6.41 -10.27 9.10
N THR A 90 -6.01 -11.32 8.39
CA THR A 90 -4.67 -11.49 7.82
C THR A 90 -4.79 -11.85 6.34
N PRO A 91 -3.87 -11.40 5.48
CA PRO A 91 -3.91 -11.77 4.06
C PRO A 91 -3.79 -13.29 3.89
N ASP A 92 -4.54 -13.87 2.96
CA ASP A 92 -4.43 -15.31 2.62
C ASP A 92 -3.28 -15.52 1.61
N VAL A 93 -2.06 -15.58 2.14
CA VAL A 93 -0.83 -15.71 1.33
C VAL A 93 -0.65 -17.12 0.75
N ASP A 94 -1.45 -18.09 1.20
CA ASP A 94 -1.27 -19.48 0.82
C ASP A 94 -1.64 -19.73 -0.65
N GLY A 95 -2.25 -18.77 -1.37
CA GLY A 95 -2.42 -18.77 -2.84
C GLY A 95 -3.27 -19.90 -3.43
N HIS A 96 -3.65 -20.91 -2.63
CA HIS A 96 -4.32 -22.12 -3.10
C HIS A 96 -5.85 -21.99 -3.19
N ASN A 97 -6.46 -20.92 -2.66
CA ASN A 97 -7.91 -20.85 -2.49
C ASN A 97 -8.56 -19.57 -3.05
N VAL A 98 -7.88 -18.41 -2.95
CA VAL A 98 -8.44 -17.11 -3.32
C VAL A 98 -7.30 -16.14 -3.63
N SER A 99 -7.32 -15.46 -4.77
CA SER A 99 -6.45 -14.30 -4.98
C SER A 99 -6.94 -13.19 -4.05
N ASP A 100 -6.03 -12.57 -3.31
CA ASP A 100 -6.34 -11.39 -2.49
C ASP A 100 -7.36 -11.60 -1.36
N GLY A 101 -7.63 -12.84 -0.98
CA GLY A 101 -8.54 -13.19 0.10
C GLY A 101 -7.99 -12.91 1.51
N TRP A 102 -8.86 -13.07 2.50
CA TRP A 102 -8.59 -12.78 3.91
C TRP A 102 -8.89 -13.98 4.80
N LYS A 103 -8.01 -14.26 5.77
CA LYS A 103 -8.33 -15.10 6.93
C LYS A 103 -8.87 -14.21 8.03
N MET A 104 -10.09 -14.49 8.52
CA MET A 104 -10.71 -13.71 9.59
C MET A 104 -10.66 -14.45 10.93
N PHE A 105 -10.45 -13.68 12.00
CA PHE A 105 -10.38 -14.17 13.37
C PHE A 105 -11.29 -13.34 14.28
N ASN A 106 -11.91 -13.99 15.27
CA ASN A 106 -12.68 -13.29 16.28
C ASN A 106 -11.76 -12.51 17.25
N LYS A 107 -12.35 -11.72 18.17
CA LYS A 107 -11.60 -10.94 19.17
C LYS A 107 -10.69 -11.79 20.08
N LYS A 108 -10.97 -13.09 20.20
CA LYS A 108 -10.18 -14.07 20.97
C LYS A 108 -9.04 -14.70 20.15
N GLY A 109 -8.87 -14.32 18.89
CA GLY A 109 -7.84 -14.86 18.00
C GLY A 109 -8.19 -16.21 17.36
N GLN A 110 -9.44 -16.67 17.45
CA GLN A 110 -9.86 -17.92 16.83
C GLN A 110 -10.28 -17.67 15.38
N ARG A 111 -9.78 -18.49 14.44
CA ARG A 111 -10.15 -18.39 13.02
C ARG A 111 -11.63 -18.71 12.85
N ILE A 112 -12.35 -17.81 12.18
CA ILE A 112 -13.78 -17.96 11.91
C ILE A 112 -14.07 -18.28 10.43
N GLY A 113 -13.13 -18.00 9.53
CA GLY A 113 -13.24 -18.40 8.12
C GLY A 113 -12.15 -17.79 7.23
N THR A 114 -12.17 -18.18 5.97
CA THR A 114 -11.54 -17.53 4.82
C THR A 114 -12.62 -16.82 4.03
N TYR A 115 -12.29 -15.62 3.58
CA TYR A 115 -13.15 -14.68 2.89
C TYR A 115 -12.48 -14.22 1.60
N ASP A 116 -13.26 -13.78 0.62
CA ASP A 116 -12.73 -13.11 -0.56
C ASP A 116 -12.24 -11.69 -0.25
N ALA A 117 -11.76 -10.98 -1.27
CA ALA A 117 -11.23 -9.63 -1.14
C ALA A 117 -12.23 -8.64 -0.53
N ASP A 118 -13.54 -8.86 -0.71
CA ASP A 118 -14.65 -8.01 -0.25
C ASP A 118 -15.26 -8.47 1.08
N LEU A 119 -14.66 -9.46 1.75
CA LEU A 119 -15.15 -10.07 2.99
C LEU A 119 -16.46 -10.87 2.85
N ASN A 120 -16.71 -11.45 1.68
CA ASN A 120 -17.72 -12.50 1.53
C ASN A 120 -17.15 -13.85 1.99
N TYR A 121 -17.92 -14.60 2.77
CA TYR A 121 -17.48 -15.87 3.32
C TYR A 121 -17.32 -16.93 2.21
N ILE A 122 -16.19 -17.62 2.20
CA ILE A 122 -15.91 -18.72 1.26
C ILE A 122 -16.00 -20.07 1.98
N LYS A 123 -15.14 -20.27 2.98
CA LYS A 123 -15.03 -21.53 3.72
C LYS A 123 -14.27 -21.36 5.03
N LYS A 124 -14.31 -22.36 5.91
CA LYS A 124 -13.55 -22.37 7.17
C LYS A 124 -12.52 -23.47 7.16
#